data_AF-A0A5Q0GS63-F1
#
_entry.id   AF-A0A5Q0GS63-F1
#
_cell.length_a   1.000
_cell.length_b   1.000
_cell.length_c   1.000
_cell.angle_alpha   90.00
_cell.angle_beta   90.00
_cell.angle_gamma   90.00
#
_symmetry.space_group_name_H-M   'P 1'
#
loop_
_entity.id
_entity.type
_entity.pdbx_description
1 polymer ?
#
loop_
_entity_poly.entity_id
_entity_poly.type
_entity_poly.pdbx_seq_one_letter_code
_entity_poly.pdbx_strand_id
1 'polypeptide(L)'
;MNPGVNPGMAPDGTWPDIDYTARDPHDFPQLEHLARVPALPPRDRLTALDAWRRLAPRSENWWYNEVGAPEMVGDALLGVADLLDDERRRAWGDWLRDAAGPVEMTGQNLVWAAAVQLRRGLLTGDDAVVRHEVARMCSVLEPTTGEGVQPDLSFHQHGPQLYSGGYGASLVASLTRWVHLFDAPARRAFADFLLDGQQWFAHGDTYDFTCMGREVVRPDSHRVDSLRDAVTALARHGHRADELAACAARLSGGGEPLVGTRWFPRSDYLAHRRPGWSCTVRASSTRTVPTESLNGENTSGRHLGDGVTAFRVTGAPDGYRDAIPRWDWARLPGTTTEQGRSLFPRPYLERGASDDVRGWADGAHGVATMRLAGTDRFADGWKTWFCFPDAVVALGAGITAPAAGRVLTTVDQRVAAGPVAAGAGRVAHAGLVYRSLGGEWSAEVRDGLLAVWFDHGEAPRDATYSYVVAPADVEVEVLVNTPEAQAVRCGGATLTRAHAD
;
A
#
# COMPACT_ATOMS: atom_id res chain seq x y z
N MET A 1 24.04 -9.99 -25.06
CA MET A 1 25.34 -9.74 -24.40
C MET A 1 25.59 -10.87 -23.41
N ASN A 2 26.83 -11.34 -23.33
CA ASN A 2 27.23 -12.51 -22.53
C ASN A 2 27.00 -12.21 -21.03
N PRO A 3 26.35 -13.07 -20.22
CA PRO A 3 26.10 -12.83 -18.79
C PRO A 3 27.34 -13.12 -17.91
N GLY A 4 28.54 -12.79 -18.39
CA GLY A 4 29.79 -13.24 -17.79
C GLY A 4 30.87 -12.16 -17.80
N VAL A 5 31.35 -11.85 -16.60
CA VAL A 5 32.42 -10.90 -16.21
C VAL A 5 31.90 -9.49 -15.93
N ASN A 6 31.62 -9.21 -14.64
CA ASN A 6 31.60 -7.85 -14.12
C ASN A 6 33.01 -7.28 -14.32
N PRO A 7 33.22 -6.25 -15.14
CA PRO A 7 34.56 -5.70 -15.35
C PRO A 7 35.09 -5.18 -14.01
N GLY A 8 36.36 -5.46 -13.72
CA GLY A 8 37.02 -4.94 -12.53
C GLY A 8 37.00 -3.40 -12.51
N MET A 9 37.01 -2.82 -11.32
CA MET A 9 37.13 -1.38 -11.12
C MET A 9 38.43 -0.88 -11.77
N ALA A 10 38.35 0.21 -12.54
CA ALA A 10 39.50 0.86 -13.14
C ALA A 10 40.35 1.60 -12.09
N PRO A 11 41.62 1.91 -12.37
CA PRO A 11 42.51 2.59 -11.40
C PRO A 11 42.00 3.97 -10.93
N ASP A 12 41.14 4.63 -11.71
CA ASP A 12 40.55 5.93 -11.38
C ASP A 12 39.26 5.82 -10.54
N GLY A 13 38.89 4.59 -10.13
CA GLY A 13 37.72 4.28 -9.32
C GLY A 13 36.42 4.09 -10.12
N THR A 14 36.47 4.10 -11.46
CA THR A 14 35.28 3.96 -12.31
C THR A 14 35.09 2.52 -12.80
N TRP A 15 33.91 2.26 -13.39
CA TRP A 15 33.61 1.02 -14.09
C TRP A 15 33.34 1.32 -15.57
N PRO A 16 34.02 0.62 -16.51
CA PRO A 16 33.93 0.93 -17.92
C PRO A 16 32.58 0.58 -18.56
N ASP A 17 31.77 -0.26 -17.90
CA ASP A 17 30.42 -0.63 -18.35
C ASP A 17 29.32 0.33 -17.88
N ILE A 18 29.66 1.33 -17.08
CA ILE A 18 28.70 2.34 -16.60
C ILE A 18 28.84 3.61 -17.42
N ASP A 19 27.76 4.04 -18.08
CA ASP A 19 27.70 5.34 -18.74
C ASP A 19 27.39 6.45 -17.72
N TYR A 20 28.44 7.11 -17.23
CA TYR A 20 28.31 8.22 -16.29
C TYR A 20 27.69 9.49 -16.90
N THR A 21 27.51 9.54 -18.22
CA THR A 21 26.94 10.70 -18.94
C THR A 21 25.47 10.54 -19.32
N ALA A 22 24.88 9.35 -19.08
CA ALA A 22 23.49 9.05 -19.40
C ALA A 22 22.52 10.05 -18.73
N ARG A 23 21.51 10.48 -19.47
CA ARG A 23 20.41 11.31 -18.96
C ARG A 23 19.11 10.56 -19.22
N ASP A 24 18.68 9.78 -18.23
CA ASP A 24 17.40 9.10 -18.25
C ASP A 24 16.44 9.81 -17.25
N PRO A 25 15.22 10.17 -17.68
CA PRO A 25 14.25 10.84 -16.81
C PRO A 25 13.59 9.91 -15.77
N HIS A 26 13.64 8.58 -15.95
CA HIS A 26 12.96 7.60 -15.10
C HIS A 26 13.92 6.69 -14.33
N ASP A 27 15.11 6.43 -14.88
CA ASP A 27 16.14 5.59 -14.28
C ASP A 27 17.41 6.37 -13.94
N PHE A 28 18.25 5.82 -13.07
CA PHE A 28 19.57 6.36 -12.75
C PHE A 28 20.63 5.26 -12.81
N PRO A 29 21.00 4.78 -14.01
CA PRO A 29 21.89 3.64 -14.19
C PRO A 29 23.27 3.85 -13.57
N GLN A 30 23.71 5.10 -13.41
CA GLN A 30 24.94 5.44 -12.72
C GLN A 30 24.96 4.97 -11.26
N LEU A 31 23.80 4.87 -10.61
CA LEU A 31 23.69 4.41 -9.22
C LEU A 31 24.30 3.02 -8.98
N GLU A 32 24.40 2.20 -10.04
CA GLU A 32 25.10 0.92 -10.03
C GLU A 32 26.56 1.06 -9.59
N HIS A 33 27.22 2.20 -9.84
CA HIS A 33 28.54 2.50 -9.32
C HIS A 33 28.58 2.36 -7.79
N LEU A 34 27.63 3.00 -7.11
CA LEU A 34 27.53 2.96 -5.65
C LEU A 34 27.07 1.57 -5.17
N ALA A 35 26.24 0.87 -5.93
CA ALA A 35 25.77 -0.48 -5.59
C ALA A 35 26.91 -1.51 -5.55
N ARG A 36 27.96 -1.30 -6.35
CA ARG A 36 29.16 -2.15 -6.39
C ARG A 36 30.17 -1.86 -5.27
N VAL A 37 30.14 -0.66 -4.67
CA VAL A 37 31.12 -0.23 -3.65
C VAL A 37 31.21 -1.20 -2.46
N PRO A 38 30.11 -1.67 -1.83
CA PRO A 38 30.21 -2.53 -0.65
C PRO A 38 30.98 -3.84 -0.86
N ALA A 39 31.05 -4.35 -2.09
CA ALA A 39 31.78 -5.57 -2.43
C ALA A 39 33.30 -5.38 -2.54
N LEU A 40 33.80 -4.14 -2.58
CA LEU A 40 35.21 -3.83 -2.74
C LEU A 40 35.99 -3.93 -1.41
N PRO A 41 37.32 -4.16 -1.47
CA PRO A 41 38.21 -3.94 -0.33
C PRO A 41 38.15 -2.49 0.18
N PRO A 42 38.38 -2.22 1.48
CA PRO A 42 38.21 -0.88 2.07
C PRO A 42 38.93 0.27 1.35
N ARG A 43 40.15 0.06 0.85
CA ARG A 43 40.90 1.11 0.10
C ARG A 43 40.29 1.40 -1.27
N ASP A 44 39.81 0.37 -1.95
CA ASP A 44 39.18 0.49 -3.26
C ASP A 44 37.81 1.17 -3.14
N ARG A 45 37.10 0.97 -2.03
CA ARG A 45 35.87 1.72 -1.71
C ARG A 45 36.11 3.23 -1.70
N LEU A 46 37.15 3.71 -1.01
CA LEU A 46 37.48 5.14 -1.00
C LEU A 46 37.75 5.66 -2.42
N THR A 47 38.46 4.88 -3.23
CA THR A 47 38.80 5.25 -4.60
C THR A 47 37.55 5.38 -5.46
N ALA A 48 36.62 4.43 -5.36
CA ALA A 48 35.33 4.50 -6.03
C ALA A 48 34.49 5.69 -5.56
N LEU A 49 34.36 5.90 -4.25
CA LEU A 49 33.61 7.04 -3.70
C LEU A 49 34.20 8.38 -4.16
N ASP A 50 35.53 8.54 -4.15
CA ASP A 50 36.20 9.74 -4.65
C ASP A 50 35.93 9.95 -6.16
N ALA A 51 35.81 8.87 -6.94
CA ALA A 51 35.39 8.92 -8.34
C ALA A 51 33.94 9.38 -8.50
N TRP A 52 33.01 8.85 -7.71
CA TRP A 52 31.61 9.30 -7.68
C TRP A 52 31.51 10.80 -7.41
N ARG A 53 32.21 11.29 -6.38
CA ARG A 53 32.21 12.72 -6.02
C ARG A 53 32.78 13.59 -7.13
N ARG A 54 33.85 13.13 -7.79
CA ARG A 54 34.51 13.85 -8.89
C ARG A 54 33.61 13.93 -10.13
N LEU A 55 32.94 12.83 -10.48
CA LEU A 55 32.07 12.76 -11.65
C LEU A 55 30.74 13.48 -11.44
N ALA A 56 30.26 13.52 -10.19
CA ALA A 56 29.02 14.18 -9.77
C ALA A 56 27.81 13.87 -10.69
N PRO A 57 27.52 12.59 -10.99
CA PRO A 57 26.37 12.24 -11.82
C PRO A 57 25.07 12.68 -11.14
N ARG A 58 24.08 13.08 -11.95
CA ARG A 58 22.77 13.58 -11.49
C ARG A 58 21.64 12.95 -12.29
N SER A 59 20.55 12.67 -11.60
CA SER A 59 19.27 12.24 -12.18
C SER A 59 18.30 13.43 -12.29
N GLU A 60 17.33 13.38 -13.20
CA GLU A 60 16.24 14.36 -13.23
C GLU A 60 15.21 14.12 -12.11
N ASN A 61 15.08 12.89 -11.65
CA ASN A 61 14.33 12.56 -10.43
C ASN A 61 15.17 12.93 -9.20
N TRP A 62 14.67 13.91 -8.43
CA TRP A 62 15.31 14.46 -7.22
C TRP A 62 15.65 13.39 -6.18
N TRP A 63 14.82 12.34 -6.08
CA TRP A 63 14.96 11.30 -5.05
C TRP A 63 16.33 10.62 -5.11
N TYR A 64 16.83 10.32 -6.32
CA TYR A 64 18.16 9.71 -6.47
C TYR A 64 19.28 10.63 -5.99
N ASN A 65 19.12 11.94 -6.18
CA ASN A 65 20.13 12.95 -5.87
C ASN A 65 20.20 13.29 -4.38
N GLU A 66 19.04 13.31 -3.71
CA GLU A 66 18.91 13.78 -2.33
C GLU A 66 18.77 12.64 -1.31
N VAL A 67 18.35 11.46 -1.76
CA VAL A 67 18.13 10.27 -0.93
C VAL A 67 18.99 9.09 -1.40
N GLY A 68 18.72 8.57 -2.60
CA GLY A 68 19.29 7.30 -3.06
C GLY A 68 20.81 7.24 -3.01
N ALA A 69 21.49 8.12 -3.76
CA ALA A 69 22.95 8.17 -3.76
C ALA A 69 23.53 8.61 -2.40
N PRO A 70 23.02 9.64 -1.72
CA PRO A 70 23.54 10.05 -0.41
C PRO A 70 23.46 8.98 0.67
N GLU A 71 22.39 8.17 0.74
CA GLU A 71 22.30 7.07 1.69
C GLU A 71 23.40 6.02 1.43
N MET A 72 23.56 5.60 0.17
CA MET A 72 24.57 4.62 -0.22
C MET A 72 25.99 5.12 0.04
N VAL A 73 26.27 6.39 -0.26
CA VAL A 73 27.55 7.05 0.04
C VAL A 73 27.80 7.08 1.54
N GLY A 74 26.81 7.50 2.34
CA GLY A 74 26.94 7.58 3.79
C GLY A 74 27.21 6.21 4.43
N ASP A 75 26.48 5.16 4.03
CA ASP A 75 26.70 3.79 4.50
C ASP A 75 28.12 3.29 4.14
N ALA A 76 28.55 3.54 2.90
CA ALA A 76 29.89 3.15 2.45
C ALA A 76 31.00 3.88 3.22
N LEU A 77 30.84 5.18 3.48
CA LEU A 77 31.80 6.00 4.22
C LEU A 77 31.93 5.58 5.69
N LEU A 78 30.83 5.25 6.37
CA LEU A 78 30.89 4.75 7.74
C LEU A 78 31.66 3.43 7.83
N GLY A 79 31.54 2.56 6.82
CA GLY A 79 32.29 1.31 6.73
C GLY A 79 33.80 1.45 6.50
N VAL A 80 34.29 2.67 6.23
CA VAL A 80 35.71 2.98 5.97
C VAL A 80 36.16 4.22 6.75
N ALA A 81 35.44 4.61 7.80
CA ALA A 81 35.66 5.87 8.51
C ALA A 81 37.08 6.00 9.06
N ASP A 82 37.69 4.88 9.51
CA ASP A 82 39.06 4.83 10.04
C ASP A 82 40.14 5.11 8.98
N LEU A 83 39.80 5.04 7.68
CA LEU A 83 40.70 5.33 6.57
C LEU A 83 40.64 6.80 6.12
N LEU A 84 39.70 7.59 6.67
CA LEU A 84 39.51 8.99 6.31
C LEU A 84 40.37 9.88 7.20
N ASP A 85 41.26 10.66 6.57
CA ASP A 85 41.88 11.81 7.24
C ASP A 85 40.84 12.93 7.47
N ASP A 86 41.23 13.93 8.27
CA ASP A 86 40.35 15.04 8.66
C ASP A 86 39.84 15.85 7.47
N GLU A 87 40.66 15.98 6.42
CA GLU A 87 40.30 16.73 5.22
C GLU A 87 39.20 16.00 4.43
N ARG A 88 39.40 14.71 4.16
CA ARG A 88 38.43 13.86 3.47
C ARG A 88 37.15 13.72 4.28
N ARG A 89 37.26 13.56 5.60
CA ARG A 89 36.10 13.49 6.50
C ARG A 89 35.27 14.77 6.43
N ARG A 90 35.90 15.95 6.46
CA ARG A 90 35.20 17.24 6.29
C ARG A 90 34.55 17.36 4.91
N ALA A 91 35.29 17.05 3.85
CA ALA A 91 34.79 17.16 2.48
C ALA A 91 33.57 16.26 2.22
N TRP A 92 33.57 15.04 2.76
CA TRP A 92 32.41 14.15 2.67
C TRP A 92 31.27 14.56 3.60
N GLY A 93 31.57 15.11 4.78
CA GLY A 93 30.57 15.71 5.67
C GLY A 93 29.84 16.89 5.01
N ASP A 94 30.57 17.77 4.32
CA ASP A 94 30.02 18.87 3.53
C ASP A 94 29.17 18.33 2.36
N TRP A 95 29.66 17.32 1.64
CA TRP A 95 28.90 16.71 0.54
C TRP A 95 27.56 16.11 1.00
N LEU A 96 27.53 15.41 2.14
CA LEU A 96 26.29 14.86 2.71
C LEU A 96 25.35 15.97 3.21
N ARG A 97 25.88 17.06 3.77
CA ARG A 97 25.07 18.24 4.13
C ARG A 97 24.39 18.82 2.90
N ASP A 98 25.18 19.03 1.85
CA ASP A 98 24.76 19.74 0.64
C ASP A 98 23.89 18.87 -0.30
N ALA A 99 23.69 17.59 0.05
CA ALA A 99 22.74 16.71 -0.63
C ALA A 99 21.28 17.01 -0.29
N ALA A 100 21.00 17.70 0.81
CA ALA A 100 19.64 18.08 1.18
C ALA A 100 19.07 19.11 0.19
N GLY A 101 17.90 18.83 -0.39
CA GLY A 101 17.20 19.79 -1.24
C GLY A 101 16.54 20.94 -0.47
N PRO A 102 16.00 21.93 -1.20
CA PRO A 102 15.41 23.13 -0.62
C PRO A 102 13.99 22.92 -0.05
N VAL A 103 13.36 21.78 -0.33
CA VAL A 103 11.99 21.48 0.07
C VAL A 103 11.99 20.73 1.38
N GLU A 104 11.21 21.21 2.35
CA GLU A 104 11.01 20.49 3.60
C GLU A 104 10.22 19.19 3.33
N MET A 105 10.81 18.07 3.74
CA MET A 105 10.26 16.74 3.51
C MET A 105 9.31 16.33 4.64
N THR A 106 8.36 15.45 4.33
CA THR A 106 7.37 14.88 5.27
C THR A 106 7.42 13.35 5.24
N GLY A 107 6.79 12.70 6.22
CA GLY A 107 6.58 11.25 6.24
C GLY A 107 7.86 10.47 5.94
N GLN A 108 7.82 9.58 4.95
CA GLN A 108 8.98 8.76 4.60
C GLN A 108 10.14 9.57 4.03
N ASN A 109 9.84 10.62 3.24
CA ASN A 109 10.88 11.47 2.67
C ASN A 109 11.67 12.20 3.78
N LEU A 110 11.00 12.57 4.88
CA LEU A 110 11.66 13.14 6.06
C LEU A 110 12.63 12.13 6.67
N VAL A 111 12.20 10.89 6.90
CA VAL A 111 13.06 9.86 7.51
C VAL A 111 14.29 9.59 6.66
N TRP A 112 14.16 9.51 5.34
CA TRP A 112 15.31 9.38 4.45
C TRP A 112 16.26 10.58 4.52
N ALA A 113 15.74 11.80 4.43
CA ALA A 113 16.56 13.00 4.53
C ALA A 113 17.29 13.08 5.89
N ALA A 114 16.59 12.77 6.99
CA ALA A 114 17.17 12.70 8.32
C ALA A 114 18.23 11.58 8.41
N ALA A 115 18.04 10.45 7.74
CA ALA A 115 19.00 9.35 7.75
C ALA A 115 20.30 9.68 7.01
N VAL A 116 20.24 10.50 5.96
CA VAL A 116 21.45 11.05 5.30
C VAL A 116 22.20 11.97 6.27
N GLN A 117 21.49 12.89 6.93
CA GLN A 117 22.11 13.83 7.87
C GLN A 117 22.59 13.14 9.16
N LEU A 118 21.94 12.06 9.59
CA LEU A 118 22.40 11.23 10.71
C LEU A 118 23.75 10.58 10.39
N ARG A 119 23.91 10.01 9.18
CA ARG A 119 25.19 9.46 8.71
C ARG A 119 26.28 10.53 8.64
N ARG A 120 25.93 11.76 8.23
CA ARG A 120 26.84 12.91 8.32
C ARG A 120 27.31 13.15 9.75
N GLY A 121 26.39 13.27 10.70
CA GLY A 121 26.73 13.50 12.11
C GLY A 121 27.63 12.40 12.68
N LEU A 122 27.34 11.13 12.37
CA LEU A 122 28.18 9.99 12.75
C LEU A 122 29.57 10.05 12.11
N LEU A 123 29.65 10.39 10.83
CA LEU A 123 30.90 10.51 10.10
C LEU A 123 31.78 11.64 10.65
N THR A 124 31.20 12.77 11.03
CA THR A 124 31.95 13.95 11.50
C THR A 124 32.11 14.01 13.02
N GLY A 125 31.51 13.09 13.78
CA GLY A 125 31.52 13.12 15.24
C GLY A 125 30.71 14.27 15.83
N ASP A 126 29.63 14.69 15.16
CA ASP A 126 28.75 15.77 15.59
C ASP A 126 27.50 15.22 16.30
N ASP A 127 27.59 15.10 17.62
CA ASP A 127 26.48 14.59 18.44
C ASP A 127 25.22 15.47 18.40
N ALA A 128 25.37 16.78 18.13
CA ALA A 128 24.22 17.68 18.05
C ALA A 128 23.37 17.37 16.81
N VAL A 129 24.04 17.13 15.67
CA VAL A 129 23.39 16.67 14.44
C VAL A 129 22.74 15.30 14.67
N VAL A 130 23.46 14.34 15.28
CA VAL A 130 22.91 13.00 15.56
C VAL A 130 21.62 13.09 16.39
N ARG A 131 21.63 13.83 17.50
CA ARG A 131 20.45 13.97 18.37
C ARG A 131 19.30 14.68 17.65
N HIS A 132 19.60 15.72 16.87
CA HIS A 132 18.60 16.46 16.12
C HIS A 132 17.89 15.58 15.09
N GLU A 133 18.65 14.81 14.29
CA GLU A 133 18.07 13.98 13.23
C GLU A 133 17.30 12.77 13.79
N VAL A 134 17.75 12.18 14.91
CA VAL A 134 16.97 11.13 15.59
C VAL A 134 15.63 11.69 16.08
N ALA A 135 15.61 12.89 16.66
CA ALA A 135 14.36 13.53 17.09
C ALA A 135 13.43 13.81 15.90
N ARG A 136 13.97 14.26 14.76
CA ARG A 136 13.21 14.43 13.51
C ARG A 136 12.64 13.12 12.99
N MET A 137 13.40 12.02 13.03
CA MET A 137 12.86 10.70 12.67
C MET A 137 11.72 10.28 13.59
N CYS A 138 11.84 10.48 14.90
CA CYS A 138 10.79 10.12 15.85
C CYS A 138 9.50 10.93 15.64
N SER A 139 9.58 12.20 15.23
CA SER A 139 8.39 13.05 15.09
C SER A 139 7.40 12.58 14.02
N VAL A 140 7.84 11.76 13.04
CA VAL A 140 6.93 11.22 12.02
C VAL A 140 5.92 10.20 12.57
N LEU A 141 6.15 9.71 13.79
CA LEU A 141 5.25 8.81 14.50
C LEU A 141 4.13 9.57 15.23
N GLU A 142 4.23 10.90 15.34
CA GLU A 142 3.17 11.72 15.90
C GLU A 142 2.01 11.82 14.89
N PRO A 143 0.76 11.55 15.33
CA PRO A 143 -0.37 11.65 14.43
C PRO A 143 -0.56 13.07 13.86
N THR A 144 -0.79 13.14 12.55
CA THR A 144 -1.01 14.39 11.80
C THR A 144 -2.24 14.29 10.92
N THR A 145 -2.76 15.44 10.49
CA THR A 145 -3.86 15.51 9.53
C THR A 145 -3.40 15.73 8.08
N GLY A 146 -2.10 15.94 7.86
CA GLY A 146 -1.45 15.95 6.55
C GLY A 146 -0.83 14.60 6.18
N GLU A 147 0.26 14.61 5.42
CA GLU A 147 1.04 13.39 5.14
C GLU A 147 1.71 12.86 6.41
N GLY A 148 1.70 11.54 6.60
CA GLY A 148 2.25 10.86 7.76
C GLY A 148 1.27 9.89 8.42
N VAL A 149 1.59 9.51 9.66
CA VAL A 149 0.71 8.69 10.50
C VAL A 149 -0.55 9.50 10.85
N GLN A 150 -1.73 8.95 10.59
CA GLN A 150 -3.01 9.59 10.83
C GLN A 150 -3.51 9.31 12.26
N PRO A 151 -4.51 10.05 12.78
CA PRO A 151 -5.08 9.78 14.11
C PRO A 151 -5.72 8.40 14.27
N ASP A 152 -6.13 7.76 13.17
CA ASP A 152 -6.64 6.37 13.17
C ASP A 152 -5.52 5.33 12.92
N LEU A 153 -4.26 5.78 12.90
CA LEU A 153 -3.02 5.02 12.68
C LEU A 153 -2.89 4.42 11.28
N SER A 154 -3.71 4.84 10.33
CA SER A 154 -3.39 4.66 8.90
C SER A 154 -2.22 5.58 8.48
N PHE A 155 -1.58 5.30 7.35
CA PHE A 155 -0.46 6.11 6.86
C PHE A 155 -0.77 6.73 5.50
N HIS A 156 -0.55 8.05 5.38
CA HIS A 156 -0.76 8.80 4.16
C HIS A 156 0.53 9.38 3.59
N GLN A 157 0.67 9.37 2.26
CA GLN A 157 1.76 10.04 1.54
C GLN A 157 1.29 10.43 0.14
N HIS A 158 1.85 11.52 -0.40
CA HIS A 158 1.42 12.22 -1.60
C HIS A 158 -0.01 12.77 -1.42
N GLY A 159 -0.15 13.63 -0.42
CA GLY A 159 -1.44 14.13 0.06
C GLY A 159 -2.21 13.06 0.87
N PRO A 160 -3.55 13.16 0.96
CA PRO A 160 -4.37 12.26 1.77
C PRO A 160 -4.66 10.92 1.07
N GLN A 161 -3.62 10.26 0.55
CA GLN A 161 -3.69 8.95 -0.08
C GLN A 161 -3.24 7.88 0.92
N LEU A 162 -4.07 6.85 1.14
CA LEU A 162 -3.67 5.66 1.90
C LEU A 162 -2.48 4.97 1.22
N TYR A 163 -1.37 4.88 1.94
CA TYR A 163 -0.09 4.38 1.40
C TYR A 163 0.63 3.45 2.39
N SER A 164 -0.10 2.76 3.26
CA SER A 164 0.47 1.89 4.31
C SER A 164 1.42 0.83 3.78
N GLY A 165 1.13 0.21 2.62
CA GLY A 165 1.94 -0.88 2.05
C GLY A 165 3.10 -0.43 1.15
N GLY A 166 3.16 0.85 0.76
CA GLY A 166 4.28 1.38 -0.03
C GLY A 166 5.19 2.30 0.80
N TYR A 167 5.00 3.62 0.73
CA TYR A 167 5.74 4.56 1.60
C TYR A 167 5.62 4.25 3.09
N GLY A 168 4.47 3.75 3.56
CA GLY A 168 4.31 3.32 4.95
C GLY A 168 5.19 2.11 5.29
N ALA A 169 5.32 1.13 4.40
CA ALA A 169 6.22 -0.01 4.58
C ALA A 169 7.70 0.41 4.51
N SER A 170 8.02 1.40 3.67
CA SER A 170 9.34 2.04 3.62
C SER A 170 9.66 2.78 4.92
N LEU A 171 8.68 3.49 5.51
CA LEU A 171 8.78 4.12 6.82
C LEU A 171 9.09 3.13 7.92
N VAL A 172 8.34 2.04 7.96
CA VAL A 172 8.58 0.96 8.91
C VAL A 172 10.00 0.41 8.74
N ALA A 173 10.45 0.14 7.51
CA ALA A 173 11.80 -0.37 7.25
C ALA A 173 12.90 0.61 7.71
N SER A 174 12.77 1.90 7.38
CA SER A 174 13.76 2.92 7.72
C SER A 174 13.83 3.18 9.22
N LEU A 175 12.68 3.35 9.90
CA LEU A 175 12.65 3.57 11.35
C LEU A 175 13.21 2.37 12.12
N THR A 176 12.94 1.15 11.67
CA THR A 176 13.43 -0.08 12.32
C THR A 176 14.95 -0.14 12.40
N ARG A 177 15.67 0.39 11.40
CA ARG A 177 17.15 0.44 11.43
C ARG A 177 17.69 1.29 12.58
N TRP A 178 16.97 2.35 12.93
CA TRP A 178 17.40 3.35 13.92
C TRP A 178 16.71 3.23 15.27
N VAL A 179 15.78 2.29 15.43
CA VAL A 179 14.90 2.16 16.61
C VAL A 179 15.65 2.04 17.94
N HIS A 180 16.90 1.57 17.93
CA HIS A 180 17.75 1.46 19.11
C HIS A 180 18.21 2.82 19.66
N LEU A 181 18.19 3.87 18.84
CA LEU A 181 18.47 5.26 19.23
C LEU A 181 17.24 5.98 19.77
N PHE A 182 16.04 5.40 19.62
CA PHE A 182 14.79 6.06 19.98
C PHE A 182 14.52 5.98 21.48
N ASP A 183 13.89 7.03 22.00
CA ASP A 183 13.47 7.07 23.40
C ASP A 183 12.24 6.15 23.65
N ALA A 184 11.79 6.08 24.90
CA ALA A 184 10.65 5.22 25.24
C ALA A 184 9.32 5.70 24.60
N PRO A 185 8.97 7.01 24.63
CA PRO A 185 7.78 7.51 23.93
C PRO A 185 7.74 7.17 22.43
N ALA A 186 8.82 7.41 21.69
CA ALA A 186 8.87 7.11 20.25
C ALA A 186 8.73 5.61 19.97
N ARG A 187 9.36 4.73 20.77
CA ARG A 187 9.20 3.28 20.63
C ARG A 187 7.77 2.80 20.90
N ARG A 188 7.07 3.44 21.84
CA ARG A 188 5.64 3.16 22.10
C ARG A 188 4.77 3.59 20.93
N ALA A 189 4.95 4.82 20.45
CA ALA A 189 4.23 5.32 19.27
C ALA A 189 4.49 4.44 18.04
N PHE A 190 5.72 3.96 17.86
CA PHE A 190 6.04 3.04 16.78
C PHE A 190 5.32 1.70 16.95
N ALA A 191 5.35 1.09 18.13
CA ALA A 191 4.63 -0.16 18.39
C ALA A 191 3.12 -0.02 18.16
N ASP A 192 2.51 1.09 18.59
CA ASP A 192 1.09 1.37 18.38
C ASP A 192 0.79 1.58 16.89
N PHE A 193 1.63 2.28 16.15
CA PHE A 193 1.51 2.39 14.69
C PHE A 193 1.60 1.03 13.98
N LEU A 194 2.47 0.12 14.44
CA LEU A 194 2.59 -1.21 13.85
C LEU A 194 1.36 -2.09 14.15
N LEU A 195 0.91 -2.12 15.41
CA LEU A 195 -0.16 -2.99 15.88
C LEU A 195 -1.55 -2.44 15.57
N ASP A 196 -1.77 -1.15 15.72
CA ASP A 196 -3.09 -0.56 15.51
C ASP A 196 -3.19 0.10 14.13
N GLY A 197 -2.10 0.15 13.36
CA GLY A 197 -2.08 0.61 11.97
C GLY A 197 -1.67 -0.51 11.02
N GLN A 198 -0.36 -0.63 10.81
CA GLN A 198 0.24 -1.39 9.71
C GLN A 198 -0.26 -2.83 9.57
N GLN A 199 -0.38 -3.60 10.65
CA GLN A 199 -0.83 -5.00 10.56
C GLN A 199 -2.26 -5.15 10.00
N TRP A 200 -3.12 -4.14 10.15
CA TRP A 200 -4.49 -4.18 9.63
C TRP A 200 -4.56 -4.06 8.11
N PHE A 201 -3.48 -3.62 7.47
CA PHE A 201 -3.34 -3.54 6.01
C PHE A 201 -2.66 -4.78 5.41
N ALA A 202 -2.37 -5.80 6.20
CA ALA A 202 -1.74 -7.04 5.76
C ALA A 202 -2.66 -8.27 5.90
N HIS A 203 -2.44 -9.28 5.05
CA HIS A 203 -2.99 -10.62 5.17
C HIS A 203 -1.92 -11.65 4.80
N GLY A 204 -1.63 -12.57 5.72
CA GLY A 204 -0.53 -13.52 5.52
C GLY A 204 0.81 -12.77 5.39
N ASP A 205 1.52 -13.03 4.30
CA ASP A 205 2.83 -12.47 4.00
C ASP A 205 2.79 -11.24 3.06
N THR A 206 1.59 -10.70 2.78
CA THR A 206 1.41 -9.58 1.84
C THR A 206 0.57 -8.44 2.41
N TYR A 207 0.92 -7.23 1.99
CA TYR A 207 0.08 -6.05 2.12
C TYR A 207 -1.09 -6.12 1.14
N ASP A 208 -2.18 -5.43 1.50
CA ASP A 208 -3.28 -5.24 0.59
C ASP A 208 -2.85 -4.36 -0.59
N PHE A 209 -3.05 -4.88 -1.80
CA PHE A 209 -2.68 -4.23 -3.06
C PHE A 209 -3.29 -2.83 -3.21
N THR A 210 -4.43 -2.55 -2.57
CA THR A 210 -5.07 -1.21 -2.60
C THR A 210 -4.36 -0.15 -1.75
N CYS A 211 -3.38 -0.55 -0.93
CA CYS A 211 -2.66 0.31 0.01
C CYS A 211 -1.20 0.58 -0.42
N MET A 212 -0.83 0.15 -1.63
CA MET A 212 0.53 0.20 -2.17
C MET A 212 0.84 1.50 -2.93
N GLY A 213 -0.17 2.36 -3.15
CA GLY A 213 -0.07 3.45 -4.11
C GLY A 213 0.34 2.94 -5.49
N ARG A 214 1.22 3.68 -6.19
CA ARG A 214 1.70 3.25 -7.52
C ARG A 214 2.52 1.96 -7.49
N GLU A 215 3.04 1.57 -6.32
CA GLU A 215 3.85 0.36 -6.16
C GLU A 215 3.05 -0.94 -6.31
N VAL A 216 1.73 -0.85 -6.44
CA VAL A 216 0.86 -2.00 -6.71
C VAL A 216 1.31 -2.83 -7.91
N VAL A 217 1.93 -2.20 -8.92
CA VAL A 217 2.42 -2.88 -10.13
C VAL A 217 3.82 -3.50 -9.98
N ARG A 218 4.50 -3.30 -8.84
CA ARG A 218 5.84 -3.85 -8.58
C ARG A 218 5.70 -5.25 -7.98
N PRO A 219 6.19 -6.31 -8.64
CA PRO A 219 5.99 -7.68 -8.17
C PRO A 219 6.46 -7.91 -6.73
N ASP A 220 7.59 -7.34 -6.34
CA ASP A 220 8.25 -7.62 -5.06
C ASP A 220 7.87 -6.68 -3.90
N SER A 221 7.17 -5.57 -4.17
CA SER A 221 6.86 -4.56 -3.15
C SER A 221 5.80 -5.01 -2.13
N HIS A 222 4.97 -6.00 -2.44
CA HIS A 222 3.81 -6.36 -1.62
C HIS A 222 4.16 -7.07 -0.30
N ARG A 223 5.43 -7.44 -0.09
CA ARG A 223 5.84 -8.30 1.02
C ARG A 223 5.82 -7.56 2.36
N VAL A 224 5.48 -8.27 3.44
CA VAL A 224 5.41 -7.72 4.81
C VAL A 224 6.71 -7.87 5.61
N ASP A 225 7.84 -8.15 4.95
CA ASP A 225 9.11 -8.42 5.64
C ASP A 225 9.52 -7.27 6.55
N SER A 226 9.38 -6.01 6.09
CA SER A 226 9.71 -4.83 6.91
C SER A 226 8.85 -4.73 8.17
N LEU A 227 7.55 -5.05 8.06
CA LEU A 227 6.64 -5.08 9.20
C LEU A 227 7.01 -6.19 10.19
N ARG A 228 7.28 -7.40 9.69
CA ARG A 228 7.72 -8.54 10.52
C ARG A 228 9.00 -8.20 11.28
N ASP A 229 9.98 -7.62 10.59
CA ASP A 229 11.27 -7.26 11.18
C ASP A 229 11.11 -6.15 12.23
N ALA A 230 10.23 -5.17 11.97
CA ALA A 230 9.93 -4.08 12.90
C ALA A 230 9.27 -4.57 14.20
N VAL A 231 8.23 -5.40 14.10
CA VAL A 231 7.56 -5.95 15.29
C VAL A 231 8.50 -6.86 16.09
N THR A 232 9.37 -7.61 15.41
CA THR A 232 10.39 -8.46 16.05
C THR A 232 11.42 -7.62 16.79
N ALA A 233 11.88 -6.51 16.20
CA ALA A 233 12.80 -5.58 16.86
C ALA A 233 12.16 -4.94 18.09
N LEU A 234 10.92 -4.44 17.97
CA LEU A 234 10.22 -3.75 19.06
C LEU A 234 9.80 -4.66 20.20
N ALA A 235 9.53 -5.95 19.96
CA ALA A 235 9.17 -6.90 21.01
C ALA A 235 10.22 -6.97 22.14
N ARG A 236 11.49 -6.63 21.84
CA ARG A 236 12.59 -6.58 22.80
C ARG A 236 12.56 -5.37 23.75
N HIS A 237 11.65 -4.42 23.53
CA HIS A 237 11.58 -3.15 24.28
C HIS A 237 10.42 -3.09 25.30
N GLY A 238 9.69 -4.20 25.52
CA GLY A 238 8.78 -4.40 26.65
C GLY A 238 7.35 -3.83 26.52
N HIS A 239 7.13 -2.73 25.78
CA HIS A 239 5.77 -2.23 25.52
C HIS A 239 5.03 -3.14 24.54
N ARG A 240 3.86 -3.67 24.94
CA ARG A 240 3.02 -4.59 24.13
C ARG A 240 3.81 -5.77 23.52
N ALA A 241 4.83 -6.25 24.23
CA ALA A 241 5.78 -7.24 23.71
C ALA A 241 5.10 -8.54 23.25
N ASP A 242 4.09 -9.02 23.99
CA ASP A 242 3.35 -10.24 23.64
C ASP A 242 2.53 -10.06 22.35
N GLU A 243 1.90 -8.90 22.16
CA GLU A 243 1.15 -8.59 20.94
C GLU A 243 2.08 -8.45 19.72
N LEU A 244 3.26 -7.82 19.91
CA LEU A 244 4.29 -7.72 18.88
C LEU A 244 4.83 -9.10 18.49
N ALA A 245 5.10 -9.97 19.47
CA ALA A 245 5.53 -11.34 19.23
C ALA A 245 4.46 -12.16 18.50
N ALA A 246 3.19 -12.02 18.89
CA ALA A 246 2.07 -12.65 18.19
C ALA A 246 1.93 -12.14 16.76
N CYS A 247 2.16 -10.84 16.52
CA CYS A 247 2.19 -10.24 15.19
C CYS A 247 3.33 -10.82 14.34
N ALA A 248 4.55 -10.92 14.90
CA ALA A 248 5.69 -11.53 14.22
C ALA A 248 5.40 -12.98 13.81
N ALA A 249 4.78 -13.77 14.69
CA ALA A 249 4.39 -15.15 14.41
C ALA A 249 3.38 -15.23 13.24
N ARG A 250 2.33 -14.38 13.27
CA ARG A 250 1.34 -14.26 12.17
C ARG A 250 1.97 -13.98 10.82
N LEU A 251 2.81 -12.95 10.76
CA LEU A 251 3.47 -12.51 9.53
C LEU A 251 4.50 -13.54 9.03
N SER A 252 4.90 -14.50 9.87
CA SER A 252 5.74 -15.64 9.51
C SER A 252 4.95 -16.87 9.08
N GLY A 253 3.61 -16.77 8.97
CA GLY A 253 2.72 -17.86 8.56
C GLY A 253 2.24 -18.77 9.69
N GLY A 254 2.46 -18.41 10.96
CA GLY A 254 2.01 -19.18 12.13
C GLY A 254 1.26 -18.34 13.17
N GLY A 255 0.99 -18.89 14.36
CA GLY A 255 0.38 -18.15 15.47
C GLY A 255 -1.12 -17.85 15.33
N GLU A 256 -1.67 -17.21 16.36
CA GLU A 256 -3.10 -16.86 16.43
C GLU A 256 -3.46 -15.78 15.40
N PRO A 257 -4.58 -15.93 14.66
CA PRO A 257 -4.98 -14.99 13.62
C PRO A 257 -5.34 -13.61 14.19
N LEU A 258 -5.16 -12.56 13.38
CA LEU A 258 -5.71 -11.25 13.69
C LEU A 258 -7.23 -11.34 13.52
N VAL A 259 -7.98 -11.02 14.56
CA VAL A 259 -9.45 -11.06 14.53
C VAL A 259 -10.00 -9.70 14.90
N GLY A 260 -10.90 -9.20 14.07
CA GLY A 260 -11.65 -7.98 14.33
C GLY A 260 -12.10 -7.27 13.06
N THR A 261 -12.80 -6.16 13.23
CA THR A 261 -13.35 -5.35 12.14
C THR A 261 -13.05 -3.91 12.47
N ARG A 262 -12.41 -3.20 11.55
CA ARG A 262 -11.95 -1.84 11.77
C ARG A 262 -12.25 -0.97 10.56
N TRP A 263 -12.80 0.21 10.83
CA TRP A 263 -12.94 1.29 9.87
C TRP A 263 -11.84 2.33 10.12
N PHE A 264 -11.13 2.73 9.06
CA PHE A 264 -10.14 3.79 9.08
C PHE A 264 -10.73 5.05 8.44
N PRO A 265 -11.39 5.93 9.22
CA PRO A 265 -12.14 7.07 8.70
C PRO A 265 -11.29 8.10 7.94
N ARG A 266 -9.97 8.16 8.21
CA ARG A 266 -9.05 9.02 7.47
C ARG A 266 -8.72 8.45 6.10
N SER A 267 -8.86 7.14 5.95
CA SER A 267 -8.37 6.39 4.79
C SER A 267 -9.48 5.75 3.96
N ASP A 268 -10.76 6.01 4.25
CA ASP A 268 -11.90 5.42 3.53
C ASP A 268 -11.72 3.90 3.30
N TYR A 269 -11.25 3.20 4.34
CA TYR A 269 -10.81 1.80 4.26
C TYR A 269 -11.37 0.97 5.41
N LEU A 270 -11.93 -0.19 5.09
CA LEU A 270 -12.42 -1.18 6.05
C LEU A 270 -11.55 -2.43 5.99
N ALA A 271 -11.14 -2.93 7.16
CA ALA A 271 -10.50 -4.24 7.31
C ALA A 271 -11.36 -5.14 8.20
N HIS A 272 -11.72 -6.31 7.69
CA HIS A 272 -12.47 -7.33 8.39
C HIS A 272 -11.66 -8.63 8.42
N ARG A 273 -11.21 -9.03 9.60
CA ARG A 273 -10.28 -10.14 9.82
C ARG A 273 -10.91 -11.23 10.67
N ARG A 274 -10.89 -12.48 10.24
CA ARG A 274 -11.52 -13.62 10.92
C ARG A 274 -10.57 -14.80 11.01
N PRO A 275 -10.86 -15.79 11.88
CA PRO A 275 -10.12 -17.05 11.89
C PRO A 275 -10.21 -17.71 10.51
N GLY A 276 -9.14 -17.60 9.72
CA GLY A 276 -9.02 -18.26 8.42
C GLY A 276 -9.41 -17.44 7.19
N TRP A 277 -9.98 -16.24 7.32
CA TRP A 277 -10.33 -15.42 6.16
C TRP A 277 -10.40 -13.94 6.47
N SER A 278 -10.45 -13.11 5.43
CA SER A 278 -10.65 -11.67 5.59
C SER A 278 -11.30 -11.04 4.38
N CYS A 279 -11.88 -9.87 4.62
CA CYS A 279 -12.38 -8.94 3.61
C CYS A 279 -11.79 -7.56 3.86
N THR A 280 -11.44 -6.85 2.81
CA THR A 280 -11.06 -5.45 2.86
C THR A 280 -11.86 -4.67 1.83
N VAL A 281 -12.19 -3.42 2.13
CA VAL A 281 -12.88 -2.50 1.21
C VAL A 281 -12.10 -1.20 1.14
N ARG A 282 -11.68 -0.80 -0.07
CA ARG A 282 -11.07 0.50 -0.34
C ARG A 282 -12.02 1.37 -1.16
N ALA A 283 -12.40 2.51 -0.58
CA ALA A 283 -13.13 3.57 -1.25
C ALA A 283 -12.29 4.85 -1.31
N SER A 284 -12.82 5.88 -1.97
CA SER A 284 -12.23 7.21 -2.02
C SER A 284 -13.33 8.26 -1.97
N SER A 285 -13.07 9.34 -1.25
CA SER A 285 -13.99 10.46 -1.04
C SER A 285 -13.32 11.78 -1.40
N THR A 286 -14.04 12.89 -1.29
CA THR A 286 -13.44 14.23 -1.38
C THR A 286 -12.40 14.54 -0.31
N ARG A 287 -12.22 13.65 0.68
CA ARG A 287 -11.17 13.76 1.70
C ARG A 287 -9.90 13.04 1.32
N THR A 288 -9.99 12.02 0.45
CA THR A 288 -8.86 11.14 0.14
C THR A 288 -8.51 11.15 -1.34
N VAL A 289 -7.23 10.93 -1.62
CA VAL A 289 -6.74 10.70 -2.97
C VAL A 289 -6.80 9.18 -3.25
N PRO A 290 -7.40 8.73 -4.37
CA PRO A 290 -7.34 7.34 -4.81
C PRO A 290 -5.91 6.99 -5.26
N THR A 291 -5.65 5.74 -5.60
CA THR A 291 -4.30 5.27 -5.93
C THR A 291 -3.69 6.03 -7.11
N GLU A 292 -2.52 6.64 -6.89
CA GLU A 292 -1.84 7.49 -7.85
C GLU A 292 -1.24 6.73 -9.04
N SER A 293 -0.97 7.47 -10.12
CA SER A 293 -0.05 7.10 -11.20
C SER A 293 0.99 8.19 -11.34
N LEU A 294 2.27 7.81 -11.25
CA LEU A 294 3.39 8.74 -11.28
C LEU A 294 4.62 8.01 -11.84
N ASN A 295 5.53 8.74 -12.50
CA ASN A 295 6.78 8.21 -13.07
C ASN A 295 6.59 6.99 -14.01
N GLY A 296 5.48 6.96 -14.75
CA GLY A 296 5.15 5.85 -15.66
C GLY A 296 4.60 4.59 -14.99
N GLU A 297 4.37 4.62 -13.67
CA GLU A 297 3.84 3.48 -12.91
C GLU A 297 2.32 3.57 -12.72
N ASN A 298 1.67 2.41 -12.57
CA ASN A 298 0.23 2.28 -12.29
C ASN A 298 -0.68 3.01 -13.30
N THR A 299 -0.35 2.95 -14.59
CA THR A 299 -1.06 3.67 -15.66
C THR A 299 -2.51 3.19 -15.89
N SER A 300 -2.93 2.08 -15.28
CA SER A 300 -4.27 1.52 -15.40
C SER A 300 -5.08 1.53 -14.09
N GLY A 301 -4.50 2.02 -12.98
CA GLY A 301 -5.06 1.95 -11.63
C GLY A 301 -6.25 2.86 -11.31
N ARG A 302 -6.99 3.32 -12.33
CA ARG A 302 -8.01 4.36 -12.22
C ARG A 302 -9.09 4.10 -11.16
N HIS A 303 -9.48 2.83 -11.02
CA HIS A 303 -10.60 2.38 -10.21
C HIS A 303 -10.19 1.77 -8.86
N LEU A 304 -8.90 1.83 -8.48
CA LEU A 304 -8.41 1.23 -7.22
C LEU A 304 -9.03 1.85 -5.96
N GLY A 305 -9.59 3.07 -6.06
CA GLY A 305 -10.33 3.75 -4.99
C GLY A 305 -11.86 3.70 -5.13
N ASP A 306 -12.42 2.90 -6.06
CA ASP A 306 -13.86 2.95 -6.40
C ASP A 306 -14.67 1.79 -5.78
N GLY A 307 -14.36 1.48 -4.51
CA GLY A 307 -15.02 0.39 -3.77
C GLY A 307 -14.40 -0.97 -4.06
N VAL A 308 -13.08 -1.03 -4.21
CA VAL A 308 -12.38 -2.29 -4.43
C VAL A 308 -12.52 -3.17 -3.19
N THR A 309 -12.91 -4.43 -3.40
CA THR A 309 -13.15 -5.41 -2.32
C THR A 309 -12.29 -6.64 -2.51
N ALA A 310 -11.46 -6.99 -1.55
CA ALA A 310 -10.58 -8.17 -1.65
C ALA A 310 -10.89 -9.21 -0.58
N PHE A 311 -11.06 -10.46 -0.99
CA PHE A 311 -11.34 -11.61 -0.12
C PHE A 311 -10.19 -12.60 -0.12
N ARG A 312 -9.59 -12.82 1.06
CA ARG A 312 -8.42 -13.69 1.23
C ARG A 312 -8.71 -14.77 2.25
N VAL A 313 -8.20 -15.98 2.01
CA VAL A 313 -8.32 -17.14 2.90
C VAL A 313 -6.93 -17.53 3.37
N THR A 314 -6.77 -17.67 4.68
CA THR A 314 -5.50 -18.05 5.30
C THR A 314 -5.05 -19.41 4.80
N GLY A 315 -3.79 -19.49 4.35
CA GLY A 315 -3.21 -20.72 3.81
C GLY A 315 -3.59 -21.02 2.35
N ALA A 316 -4.45 -20.22 1.73
CA ALA A 316 -4.67 -20.23 0.28
C ALA A 316 -3.76 -19.20 -0.42
N PRO A 317 -3.49 -19.34 -1.72
CA PRO A 317 -2.87 -18.28 -2.50
C PRO A 317 -3.68 -16.98 -2.41
N ASP A 318 -3.01 -15.83 -2.34
CA ASP A 318 -3.65 -14.50 -2.25
C ASP A 318 -4.71 -14.29 -3.35
N GLY A 319 -4.41 -14.77 -4.57
CA GLY A 319 -5.33 -14.74 -5.71
C GLY A 319 -5.41 -13.40 -6.44
N TYR A 320 -4.81 -12.32 -5.91
CA TYR A 320 -4.82 -10.99 -6.52
C TYR A 320 -3.45 -10.58 -7.05
N ARG A 321 -2.36 -10.83 -6.31
CA ARG A 321 -0.99 -10.44 -6.72
C ARG A 321 -0.63 -10.92 -8.12
N ASP A 322 -0.86 -12.20 -8.41
CA ASP A 322 -0.59 -12.81 -9.72
C ASP A 322 -1.67 -12.46 -10.77
N ALA A 323 -2.77 -11.83 -10.35
CA ALA A 323 -3.82 -11.34 -11.24
C ALA A 323 -3.54 -9.92 -11.73
N ILE A 324 -2.85 -9.06 -10.95
CA ILE A 324 -2.52 -7.66 -11.29
C ILE A 324 -2.02 -7.47 -12.73
N PRO A 325 -1.01 -8.21 -13.23
CA PRO A 325 -0.51 -8.01 -14.60
C PRO A 325 -1.47 -8.50 -15.69
N ARG A 326 -2.51 -9.28 -15.33
CA ARG A 326 -3.48 -9.90 -16.23
C ARG A 326 -4.89 -9.31 -16.09
N TRP A 327 -5.11 -8.40 -15.15
CA TRP A 327 -6.43 -7.86 -14.87
C TRP A 327 -7.01 -7.13 -16.05
N ASP A 328 -8.31 -7.32 -16.25
CA ASP A 328 -9.14 -6.25 -16.79
C ASP A 328 -9.33 -5.19 -15.69
N TRP A 329 -8.59 -4.09 -15.82
CA TRP A 329 -8.60 -2.97 -14.87
C TRP A 329 -9.94 -2.21 -14.83
N ALA A 330 -10.84 -2.46 -15.79
CA ALA A 330 -12.22 -1.95 -15.73
C ALA A 330 -13.12 -2.85 -14.87
N ARG A 331 -12.64 -4.00 -14.42
CA ARG A 331 -13.42 -5.01 -13.68
C ARG A 331 -12.76 -5.36 -12.35
N LEU A 332 -12.18 -4.38 -11.66
CA LEU A 332 -11.57 -4.62 -10.37
C LEU A 332 -12.59 -5.18 -9.37
N PRO A 333 -12.21 -6.15 -8.52
CA PRO A 333 -13.10 -6.76 -7.52
C PRO A 333 -13.89 -5.72 -6.71
N GLY A 334 -15.20 -5.88 -6.58
CA GLY A 334 -16.08 -4.98 -5.83
C GLY A 334 -16.56 -3.72 -6.56
N THR A 335 -15.91 -3.30 -7.66
CA THR A 335 -16.20 -2.01 -8.31
C THR A 335 -17.49 -2.02 -9.15
N THR A 336 -18.09 -0.85 -9.36
CA THR A 336 -19.17 -0.63 -10.35
C THR A 336 -18.68 0.36 -11.40
N THR A 337 -18.50 -0.07 -12.64
CA THR A 337 -17.70 0.66 -13.64
C THR A 337 -18.26 0.50 -15.04
N GLU A 338 -18.04 1.54 -15.84
CA GLU A 338 -18.29 1.51 -17.28
C GLU A 338 -17.26 0.64 -18.02
N GLN A 339 -17.71 -0.10 -19.03
CA GLN A 339 -16.90 -0.99 -19.86
C GLN A 339 -16.64 -0.43 -21.26
N GLY A 340 -15.61 -0.95 -21.94
CA GLY A 340 -15.35 -0.67 -23.35
C GLY A 340 -14.70 0.68 -23.65
N ARG A 341 -14.28 1.43 -22.62
CA ARG A 341 -13.55 2.70 -22.74
C ARG A 341 -12.07 2.48 -22.44
N SER A 342 -11.20 3.23 -23.11
CA SER A 342 -9.79 3.32 -22.70
C SER A 342 -9.69 3.84 -21.27
N LEU A 343 -8.90 3.16 -20.45
CA LEU A 343 -8.62 3.56 -19.09
C LEU A 343 -7.36 4.42 -19.04
N PHE A 344 -7.48 5.58 -18.43
CA PHE A 344 -6.38 6.48 -18.13
C PHE A 344 -6.35 6.72 -16.62
N PRO A 345 -5.17 6.96 -16.03
CA PRO A 345 -5.11 7.27 -14.62
C PRO A 345 -5.82 8.59 -14.33
N ARG A 346 -6.28 8.77 -13.10
CA ARG A 346 -6.80 10.06 -12.65
C ARG A 346 -5.67 11.10 -12.60
N PRO A 347 -5.96 12.40 -12.82
CA PRO A 347 -4.98 13.46 -12.59
C PRO A 347 -4.34 13.37 -11.20
N TYR A 348 -3.07 13.75 -11.12
CA TYR A 348 -2.32 13.70 -9.87
C TYR A 348 -3.01 14.53 -8.77
N LEU A 349 -3.16 13.94 -7.58
CA LEU A 349 -3.87 14.50 -6.42
C LEU A 349 -5.37 14.79 -6.61
N GLU A 350 -5.98 14.34 -7.72
CA GLU A 350 -7.45 14.37 -7.84
C GLU A 350 -8.06 13.50 -6.74
N ARG A 351 -9.05 14.04 -6.03
CA ARG A 351 -9.73 13.33 -4.93
C ARG A 351 -10.89 12.49 -5.43
N GLY A 352 -11.42 11.63 -4.56
CA GLY A 352 -12.70 10.96 -4.81
C GLY A 352 -13.85 11.97 -4.98
N ALA A 353 -14.93 11.53 -5.65
CA ALA A 353 -15.96 12.45 -6.12
C ALA A 353 -17.02 12.83 -5.07
N SER A 354 -17.28 11.95 -4.09
CA SER A 354 -18.37 12.14 -3.13
C SER A 354 -17.88 12.26 -1.69
N ASP A 355 -18.54 13.11 -0.91
CA ASP A 355 -18.36 13.21 0.54
C ASP A 355 -18.97 12.00 1.27
N ASP A 356 -19.93 11.32 0.64
CA ASP A 356 -20.75 10.23 1.18
C ASP A 356 -20.03 8.88 1.12
N VAL A 357 -18.82 8.87 1.65
CA VAL A 357 -18.09 7.66 1.98
C VAL A 357 -17.99 7.59 3.50
N ARG A 358 -18.58 6.55 4.08
CA ARG A 358 -18.75 6.41 5.52
C ARG A 358 -18.50 4.98 5.93
N GLY A 359 -18.15 4.79 7.18
CA GLY A 359 -18.08 3.47 7.75
C GLY A 359 -18.17 3.47 9.27
N TRP A 360 -18.41 2.29 9.80
CA TRP A 360 -18.55 2.01 11.22
C TRP A 360 -18.09 0.59 11.48
N ALA A 361 -17.53 0.35 12.66
CA ALA A 361 -17.21 -1.00 13.13
C ALA A 361 -17.21 -1.06 14.66
N ASP A 362 -17.58 -2.21 15.22
CA ASP A 362 -17.56 -2.49 16.68
C ASP A 362 -16.52 -3.57 17.05
N GLY A 363 -15.68 -3.98 16.11
CA GLY A 363 -14.76 -5.12 16.23
C GLY A 363 -15.33 -6.43 15.67
N ALA A 364 -16.62 -6.74 15.84
CA ALA A 364 -17.24 -7.97 15.34
C ALA A 364 -18.08 -7.76 14.06
N HIS A 365 -18.49 -6.54 13.82
CA HIS A 365 -19.31 -6.12 12.69
C HIS A 365 -18.70 -4.88 12.06
N GLY A 366 -19.08 -4.62 10.82
CA GLY A 366 -18.73 -3.38 10.16
C GLY A 366 -19.66 -3.05 9.00
N VAL A 367 -19.74 -1.75 8.71
CA VAL A 367 -20.43 -1.23 7.55
C VAL A 367 -19.47 -0.27 6.85
N ALA A 368 -19.30 -0.40 5.54
CA ALA A 368 -18.67 0.60 4.70
C ALA A 368 -19.63 0.98 3.58
N THR A 369 -19.73 2.26 3.25
CA THR A 369 -20.62 2.78 2.21
C THR A 369 -19.87 3.76 1.33
N MET A 370 -20.13 3.72 0.03
CA MET A 370 -19.65 4.67 -0.96
C MET A 370 -20.80 5.08 -1.88
N ARG A 371 -20.98 6.39 -2.06
CA ARG A 371 -21.83 6.94 -3.10
C ARG A 371 -21.06 7.12 -4.41
N LEU A 372 -21.66 6.71 -5.51
CA LEU A 372 -21.10 6.75 -6.87
C LEU A 372 -21.26 8.11 -7.55
N ALA A 373 -22.11 9.00 -7.01
CA ALA A 373 -22.36 10.32 -7.58
C ALA A 373 -21.04 11.08 -7.89
N GLY A 374 -20.89 11.50 -9.15
CA GLY A 374 -19.72 12.22 -9.64
C GLY A 374 -18.48 11.34 -9.92
N THR A 375 -18.53 10.04 -9.61
CA THR A 375 -17.48 9.10 -10.02
C THR A 375 -17.67 8.82 -11.51
N ASP A 376 -16.76 9.31 -12.35
CA ASP A 376 -16.86 9.21 -13.82
C ASP A 376 -18.19 9.72 -14.39
N ARG A 377 -18.96 8.83 -15.02
CA ARG A 377 -20.22 9.15 -15.69
C ARG A 377 -21.44 8.72 -14.87
N PHE A 378 -21.24 8.39 -13.60
CA PHE A 378 -22.32 8.07 -12.67
C PHE A 378 -22.96 9.36 -12.17
N ALA A 379 -24.26 9.49 -12.40
CA ALA A 379 -25.08 10.56 -11.86
C ALA A 379 -25.40 10.29 -10.38
N ASP A 380 -25.70 9.03 -10.03
CA ASP A 380 -25.88 8.61 -8.63
C ASP A 380 -25.73 7.08 -8.48
N GLY A 381 -25.75 6.62 -7.25
CA GLY A 381 -25.76 5.21 -6.87
C GLY A 381 -25.10 4.99 -5.52
N TRP A 382 -25.48 3.93 -4.83
CA TRP A 382 -24.97 3.58 -3.50
C TRP A 382 -24.41 2.17 -3.50
N LYS A 383 -23.26 2.00 -2.86
CA LYS A 383 -22.61 0.71 -2.62
C LYS A 383 -22.38 0.59 -1.11
N THR A 384 -22.90 -0.47 -0.48
CA THR A 384 -22.65 -0.73 0.94
C THR A 384 -22.23 -2.18 1.16
N TRP A 385 -21.21 -2.36 2.00
CA TRP A 385 -20.69 -3.65 2.45
C TRP A 385 -20.98 -3.83 3.93
N PHE A 386 -21.71 -4.88 4.28
CA PHE A 386 -22.06 -5.29 5.63
C PHE A 386 -21.23 -6.49 6.03
N CYS A 387 -20.35 -6.32 7.00
CA CYS A 387 -19.45 -7.34 7.48
C CYS A 387 -20.01 -7.95 8.78
N PHE A 388 -20.26 -9.25 8.76
CA PHE A 388 -20.67 -10.10 9.88
C PHE A 388 -19.57 -11.10 10.20
N PRO A 389 -19.59 -11.77 11.37
CA PRO A 389 -18.59 -12.77 11.73
C PRO A 389 -18.28 -13.79 10.62
N ASP A 390 -19.31 -14.29 9.94
CA ASP A 390 -19.21 -15.40 9.00
C ASP A 390 -19.52 -15.01 7.55
N ALA A 391 -19.80 -13.73 7.26
CA ALA A 391 -20.27 -13.29 5.94
C ALA A 391 -19.97 -11.82 5.67
N VAL A 392 -19.71 -11.49 4.40
CA VAL A 392 -19.82 -10.11 3.91
C VAL A 392 -20.92 -10.03 2.87
N VAL A 393 -21.84 -9.10 3.07
CA VAL A 393 -22.98 -8.86 2.17
C VAL A 393 -22.79 -7.50 1.51
N ALA A 394 -22.80 -7.45 0.19
CA ALA A 394 -22.64 -6.23 -0.58
C ALA A 394 -23.93 -5.90 -1.32
N LEU A 395 -24.41 -4.67 -1.13
CA LEU A 395 -25.62 -4.14 -1.74
C LEU A 395 -25.29 -2.96 -2.65
N GLY A 396 -25.99 -2.89 -3.77
CA GLY A 396 -26.00 -1.74 -4.70
C GLY A 396 -27.42 -1.26 -4.93
N ALA A 397 -27.65 0.06 -4.85
CA ALA A 397 -28.95 0.68 -5.10
C ALA A 397 -28.82 2.00 -5.88
N GLY A 398 -29.85 2.38 -6.64
CA GLY A 398 -29.90 3.68 -7.31
C GLY A 398 -28.87 3.88 -8.41
N ILE A 399 -28.26 2.82 -8.94
CA ILE A 399 -27.14 2.92 -9.88
C ILE A 399 -27.64 3.57 -11.17
N THR A 400 -27.22 4.81 -11.38
CA THR A 400 -27.73 5.68 -12.44
C THR A 400 -26.58 6.35 -13.17
N ALA A 401 -26.37 5.98 -14.43
CA ALA A 401 -25.28 6.46 -15.27
C ALA A 401 -25.76 6.69 -16.71
N PRO A 402 -26.64 7.68 -16.97
CA PRO A 402 -27.35 7.83 -18.24
C PRO A 402 -26.43 8.20 -19.42
N ALA A 403 -25.18 8.60 -19.15
CA ALA A 403 -24.17 8.93 -20.15
C ALA A 403 -23.09 7.85 -20.32
N ALA A 404 -23.15 6.76 -19.55
CA ALA A 404 -22.24 5.63 -19.67
C ALA A 404 -22.73 4.62 -20.71
N GLY A 405 -21.80 3.91 -21.35
CA GLY A 405 -22.05 2.67 -22.07
C GLY A 405 -22.43 1.54 -21.11
N ARG A 406 -21.99 0.32 -21.41
CA ARG A 406 -22.31 -0.85 -20.57
C ARG A 406 -21.66 -0.70 -19.18
N VAL A 407 -22.44 -0.89 -18.12
CA VAL A 407 -21.97 -0.81 -16.73
C VAL A 407 -22.03 -2.18 -16.08
N LEU A 408 -20.95 -2.59 -15.42
CA LEU A 408 -20.89 -3.83 -14.66
C LEU A 408 -20.61 -3.54 -13.18
N THR A 409 -21.12 -4.38 -12.29
CA THR A 409 -20.58 -4.53 -10.95
C THR A 409 -19.78 -5.83 -10.89
N THR A 410 -18.47 -5.72 -10.68
CA THR A 410 -17.62 -6.91 -10.52
C THR A 410 -17.68 -7.37 -9.06
N VAL A 411 -18.05 -8.63 -8.84
CA VAL A 411 -18.02 -9.28 -7.52
C VAL A 411 -16.59 -9.65 -7.17
N ASP A 412 -15.89 -10.34 -8.08
CA ASP A 412 -14.49 -10.71 -7.91
C ASP A 412 -13.80 -10.88 -9.27
N GLN A 413 -12.48 -10.69 -9.29
CA GLN A 413 -11.59 -10.97 -10.42
C GLN A 413 -10.24 -11.43 -9.86
N ARG A 414 -10.03 -12.75 -9.80
CA ARG A 414 -8.88 -13.36 -9.12
C ARG A 414 -8.31 -14.53 -9.90
N VAL A 415 -7.10 -14.97 -9.56
CA VAL A 415 -6.52 -16.20 -10.14
C VAL A 415 -7.40 -17.40 -9.84
N ALA A 416 -7.78 -18.14 -10.87
CA ALA A 416 -8.54 -19.38 -10.79
C ALA A 416 -7.63 -20.56 -10.41
N ALA A 417 -7.03 -20.50 -9.21
CA ALA A 417 -6.15 -21.54 -8.70
C ALA A 417 -6.95 -22.72 -8.12
N GLY A 418 -7.00 -23.84 -8.84
CA GLY A 418 -7.77 -25.03 -8.45
C GLY A 418 -9.22 -25.00 -8.94
N PRO A 419 -10.08 -25.89 -8.42
CA PRO A 419 -11.45 -26.04 -8.91
C PRO A 419 -12.29 -24.77 -8.76
N VAL A 420 -13.11 -24.49 -9.77
CA VAL A 420 -14.17 -23.48 -9.75
C VAL A 420 -15.50 -24.21 -9.97
N ALA A 421 -16.39 -24.16 -8.98
CA ALA A 421 -17.73 -24.71 -9.09
C ALA A 421 -18.73 -23.56 -9.29
N ALA A 422 -19.14 -23.33 -10.53
CA ALA A 422 -20.11 -22.30 -10.90
C ALA A 422 -21.48 -22.93 -11.22
N GLY A 423 -22.54 -22.31 -10.71
CA GLY A 423 -23.94 -22.64 -11.00
C GLY A 423 -24.79 -21.37 -11.01
N ALA A 424 -26.09 -21.52 -11.28
CA ALA A 424 -27.02 -20.41 -11.29
C ALA A 424 -27.01 -19.69 -9.92
N GLY A 425 -26.61 -18.42 -9.91
CA GLY A 425 -26.57 -17.61 -8.69
C GLY A 425 -25.51 -18.00 -7.64
N ARG A 426 -24.61 -18.96 -7.91
CA ARG A 426 -23.60 -19.44 -6.94
C ARG A 426 -22.26 -19.77 -7.59
N VAL A 427 -21.17 -19.34 -6.97
CA VAL A 427 -19.79 -19.72 -7.33
C VAL A 427 -19.07 -20.16 -6.05
N ALA A 428 -18.33 -21.26 -6.10
CA ALA A 428 -17.42 -21.67 -5.04
C ALA A 428 -16.00 -21.80 -5.58
N HIS A 429 -15.06 -21.11 -4.94
CA HIS A 429 -13.66 -21.07 -5.34
C HIS A 429 -12.78 -20.56 -4.19
N ALA A 430 -11.53 -21.03 -4.11
CA ALA A 430 -10.52 -20.58 -3.13
C ALA A 430 -10.98 -20.59 -1.66
N GLY A 431 -11.82 -21.56 -1.27
CA GLY A 431 -12.36 -21.67 0.09
C GLY A 431 -13.46 -20.65 0.41
N LEU A 432 -14.01 -19.99 -0.61
CA LEU A 432 -15.11 -19.04 -0.50
C LEU A 432 -16.31 -19.49 -1.32
N VAL A 433 -17.49 -19.14 -0.84
CA VAL A 433 -18.77 -19.22 -1.53
C VAL A 433 -19.27 -17.81 -1.80
N TYR A 434 -19.55 -17.56 -3.06
CA TYR A 434 -20.18 -16.35 -3.57
C TYR A 434 -21.61 -16.72 -3.95
N ARG A 435 -22.59 -15.91 -3.55
CA ARG A 435 -24.00 -16.15 -3.90
C ARG A 435 -24.73 -14.84 -4.22
N SER A 436 -25.48 -14.83 -5.32
CA SER A 436 -26.42 -13.76 -5.62
C SER A 436 -27.59 -13.83 -4.64
N LEU A 437 -27.95 -12.69 -4.04
CA LEU A 437 -29.13 -12.52 -3.19
C LEU A 437 -30.29 -11.88 -3.97
N GLY A 438 -30.03 -11.45 -5.21
CA GLY A 438 -30.97 -10.76 -6.08
C GLY A 438 -30.26 -10.29 -7.35
N GLY A 439 -30.94 -10.47 -8.48
CA GLY A 439 -30.39 -10.19 -9.81
C GLY A 439 -29.61 -11.37 -10.41
N GLU A 440 -29.56 -11.39 -11.75
CA GLU A 440 -28.75 -12.36 -12.49
C GLU A 440 -27.30 -11.87 -12.58
N TRP A 441 -26.37 -12.80 -12.42
CA TRP A 441 -24.94 -12.55 -12.54
C TRP A 441 -24.32 -13.51 -13.55
N SER A 442 -23.11 -13.19 -13.99
CA SER A 442 -22.31 -14.04 -14.85
C SER A 442 -21.01 -14.40 -14.14
N ALA A 443 -20.48 -15.58 -14.46
CA ALA A 443 -19.19 -16.03 -13.98
C ALA A 443 -18.45 -16.70 -15.14
N GLU A 444 -17.17 -16.38 -15.30
CA GLU A 444 -16.32 -17.02 -16.31
C GLU A 444 -14.91 -17.25 -15.77
N VAL A 445 -14.25 -18.27 -16.32
CA VAL A 445 -12.81 -18.45 -16.16
C VAL A 445 -12.16 -18.24 -17.52
N ARG A 446 -11.32 -17.22 -17.63
CA ARG A 446 -10.62 -16.86 -18.86
C ARG A 446 -9.17 -16.55 -18.54
N ASP A 447 -8.24 -17.11 -19.30
CA ASP A 447 -6.79 -16.89 -19.14
C ASP A 447 -6.27 -17.11 -17.70
N GLY A 448 -6.88 -18.08 -17.01
CA GLY A 448 -6.57 -18.43 -15.62
C GLY A 448 -7.06 -17.43 -14.58
N LEU A 449 -7.96 -16.52 -14.92
CA LEU A 449 -8.66 -15.62 -14.00
C LEU A 449 -10.14 -16.01 -13.92
N LEU A 450 -10.65 -16.15 -12.70
CA LEU A 450 -12.09 -16.17 -12.41
C LEU A 450 -12.58 -14.73 -12.36
N ALA A 451 -13.65 -14.43 -13.10
CA ALA A 451 -14.40 -13.18 -12.99
C ALA A 451 -15.87 -13.50 -12.69
N VAL A 452 -16.49 -12.75 -11.77
CA VAL A 452 -17.91 -12.85 -11.42
C VAL A 452 -18.49 -11.43 -11.40
N TRP A 453 -19.63 -11.18 -12.06
CA TRP A 453 -20.18 -9.82 -12.18
C TRP A 453 -21.68 -9.77 -12.43
N PHE A 454 -22.29 -8.63 -12.10
CA PHE A 454 -23.63 -8.22 -12.54
C PHE A 454 -23.51 -7.29 -13.75
N ASP A 455 -24.40 -7.44 -14.73
CA ASP A 455 -24.49 -6.56 -15.90
C ASP A 455 -25.72 -5.67 -15.79
N HIS A 456 -25.50 -4.36 -15.66
CA HIS A 456 -26.56 -3.36 -15.52
C HIS A 456 -27.02 -2.80 -16.87
N GLY A 457 -26.47 -3.29 -17.98
CA GLY A 457 -26.76 -2.82 -19.32
C GLY A 457 -26.13 -1.47 -19.63
N GLU A 458 -26.57 -0.87 -20.74
CA GLU A 458 -26.14 0.47 -21.16
C GLU A 458 -27.00 1.54 -20.49
N ALA A 459 -26.36 2.66 -20.13
CA ALA A 459 -27.02 3.83 -19.55
C ALA A 459 -28.01 3.50 -18.40
N PRO A 460 -27.60 2.71 -17.38
CA PRO A 460 -28.51 2.23 -16.35
C PRO A 460 -29.19 3.38 -15.60
N ARG A 461 -30.42 3.13 -15.14
CA ARG A 461 -31.20 4.01 -14.27
C ARG A 461 -31.80 3.19 -13.15
N ASP A 462 -31.51 3.59 -11.92
CA ASP A 462 -32.00 2.93 -10.70
C ASP A 462 -31.70 1.42 -10.67
N ALA A 463 -30.57 1.00 -11.22
CA ALA A 463 -30.16 -0.40 -11.18
C ALA A 463 -29.68 -0.81 -9.78
N THR A 464 -29.78 -2.10 -9.46
CA THR A 464 -29.45 -2.66 -8.14
C THR A 464 -28.65 -3.95 -8.28
N TYR A 465 -27.93 -4.33 -7.23
CA TYR A 465 -27.36 -5.67 -7.07
C TYR A 465 -27.34 -6.07 -5.60
N SER A 466 -27.30 -7.38 -5.33
CA SER A 466 -27.05 -7.88 -3.98
C SER A 466 -26.33 -9.24 -4.02
N TYR A 467 -25.26 -9.38 -3.24
CA TYR A 467 -24.54 -10.65 -3.13
C TYR A 467 -23.94 -10.84 -1.73
N VAL A 468 -23.66 -12.10 -1.40
CA VAL A 468 -22.92 -12.49 -0.19
C VAL A 468 -21.66 -13.26 -0.57
N VAL A 469 -20.58 -13.03 0.18
CA VAL A 469 -19.34 -13.82 0.16
C VAL A 469 -19.06 -14.33 1.56
N ALA A 470 -18.80 -15.63 1.70
CA ALA A 470 -18.57 -16.28 2.98
C ALA A 470 -17.69 -17.53 2.82
N PRO A 471 -17.01 -18.03 3.87
CA PRO A 471 -16.30 -19.32 3.82
C PRO A 471 -17.20 -20.53 3.60
N ALA A 472 -18.49 -20.41 3.92
CA ALA A 472 -19.50 -21.44 3.76
C ALA A 472 -20.86 -20.82 3.43
N ASP A 473 -21.83 -21.63 2.99
CA ASP A 473 -23.20 -21.15 2.79
C ASP A 473 -23.79 -20.64 4.11
N VAL A 474 -24.38 -19.45 4.05
CA VAL A 474 -24.93 -18.71 5.19
C VAL A 474 -26.27 -18.09 4.81
N GLU A 475 -27.24 -18.15 5.73
CA GLU A 475 -28.55 -17.53 5.56
C GLU A 475 -28.45 -16.02 5.77
N VAL A 476 -28.95 -15.29 4.77
CA VAL A 476 -28.90 -13.82 4.72
C VAL A 476 -30.24 -13.31 4.21
N GLU A 477 -30.79 -12.32 4.89
CA GLU A 477 -32.01 -11.64 4.50
C GLU A 477 -31.69 -10.17 4.17
N VAL A 478 -31.96 -9.74 2.94
CA VAL A 478 -31.88 -8.33 2.54
C VAL A 478 -33.20 -7.66 2.94
N LEU A 479 -33.14 -6.76 3.91
CA LEU A 479 -34.33 -6.09 4.46
C LEU A 479 -34.71 -4.85 3.64
N VAL A 480 -33.71 -4.08 3.21
CA VAL A 480 -33.87 -2.86 2.40
C VAL A 480 -32.68 -2.73 1.46
N ASN A 481 -32.92 -2.37 0.20
CA ASN A 481 -31.87 -2.02 -0.76
C ASN A 481 -32.35 -0.90 -1.69
N THR A 482 -32.43 0.32 -1.15
CA THR A 482 -32.88 1.53 -1.88
C THR A 482 -31.85 2.64 -1.76
N PRO A 483 -31.97 3.73 -2.55
CA PRO A 483 -31.10 4.90 -2.41
C PRO A 483 -31.17 5.56 -1.03
N GLU A 484 -32.27 5.42 -0.30
CA GLU A 484 -32.48 6.03 1.02
C GLU A 484 -31.89 5.19 2.16
N ALA A 485 -31.87 3.87 2.02
CA ALA A 485 -31.31 2.98 3.03
C ALA A 485 -30.95 1.58 2.48
N GLN A 486 -29.97 0.95 3.11
CA GLN A 486 -29.56 -0.43 2.87
C GLN A 486 -29.49 -1.16 4.21
N ALA A 487 -30.08 -2.35 4.30
CA ALA A 487 -30.14 -3.12 5.55
C ALA A 487 -30.16 -4.63 5.31
N VAL A 488 -29.41 -5.36 6.12
CA VAL A 488 -29.22 -6.82 6.01
C VAL A 488 -29.31 -7.46 7.39
N ARG A 489 -29.92 -8.65 7.45
CA ARG A 489 -29.89 -9.54 8.61
C ARG A 489 -29.10 -10.79 8.31
N CYS A 490 -28.17 -11.13 9.19
CA CYS A 490 -27.32 -12.32 9.11
C CYS A 490 -26.90 -12.74 10.53
N GLY A 491 -26.95 -14.04 10.83
CA GLY A 491 -26.47 -14.57 12.13
C GLY A 491 -27.15 -13.97 13.37
N GLY A 492 -28.42 -13.56 13.27
CA GLY A 492 -29.17 -12.92 14.36
C GLY A 492 -28.89 -11.43 14.56
N ALA A 493 -27.91 -10.86 13.85
CA ALA A 493 -27.64 -9.43 13.84
C ALA A 493 -28.34 -8.76 12.64
N THR A 494 -28.75 -7.50 12.83
CA THR A 494 -29.23 -6.65 11.73
C THR A 494 -28.32 -5.42 11.65
N LEU A 495 -27.74 -5.18 10.49
CA LEU A 495 -26.94 -4.00 10.20
C LEU A 495 -27.68 -3.13 9.19
N THR A 496 -27.71 -1.82 9.46
CA THR A 496 -28.47 -0.84 8.67
C THR A 496 -27.62 0.38 8.40
N ARG A 497 -27.68 0.88 7.17
CA ARG A 497 -27.19 2.19 6.76
C ARG A 497 -28.36 2.96 6.16
N ALA A 498 -28.80 4.03 6.84
CA ALA A 498 -29.61 5.07 6.21
C ALA A 498 -28.67 6.02 5.45
N HIS A 499 -29.04 6.51 4.27
CA HIS A 499 -28.23 7.42 3.44
C HIS A 499 -28.63 8.89 3.54
N ALA A 500 -29.80 9.19 4.12
CA ALA A 500 -30.20 10.56 4.44
C ALA A 500 -29.35 11.14 5.59
N ASP A 501 -29.24 12.48 5.60
CA ASP A 501 -28.46 13.29 6.56
C ASP A 501 -28.88 13.12 8.03
#